data_AF-A0A950QUK7-F1
#
_entry.id   AF-A0A950QUK7-F1
#
_cell.length_a   1.000
_cell.length_b   1.000
_cell.length_c   1.000
_cell.angle_alpha   90.00
_cell.angle_beta   90.00
_cell.angle_gamma   90.00
#
_symmetry.space_group_name_H-M   'P 1'
#
loop_
_entity.id
_entity.type
_entity.pdbx_description
1 polymer ?
#
loop_
_entity_poly.entity_id
_entity_poly.type
_entity_poly.pdbx_seq_one_letter_code
_entity_poly.pdbx_strand_id
1 'polypeptide(L)'
;MTRRTFLAGAAAPALATASPLNWIATNIKGEVLSRNWPQCEDLVSTGSLLKPFVAISYLATHTQAPVIVCQGARAGCWFAPGHGRQDLSAALANSCNVYFLRIANGVNRAALDMTCLSYGLVPAARAWDAHRLIGLSEGWPQSPIAVAQAFAALTRNATDA
;
A
#
# COMPACT_ATOMS: atom_id res chain seq x y z
N MET A 1 -69.15 -19.52 -7.66
CA MET A 1 -67.81 -19.55 -8.26
C MET A 1 -67.19 -18.17 -8.14
N THR A 2 -66.15 -18.01 -7.31
CA THR A 2 -65.19 -16.90 -7.43
C THR A 2 -63.89 -17.33 -6.74
N ARG A 3 -62.89 -17.68 -7.55
CA ARG A 3 -61.58 -18.15 -7.12
C ARG A 3 -60.80 -16.99 -6.49
N ARG A 4 -60.33 -17.19 -5.26
CA ARG A 4 -59.25 -16.42 -4.63
C ARG A 4 -57.96 -16.67 -5.38
N THR A 5 -57.19 -15.62 -5.66
CA THR A 5 -55.79 -15.75 -6.07
C THR A 5 -55.00 -14.66 -5.34
N PHE A 6 -54.33 -15.05 -4.27
CA PHE A 6 -53.26 -14.26 -3.65
C PHE A 6 -51.97 -14.64 -4.39
N LEU A 7 -51.40 -13.70 -5.16
CA LEU A 7 -50.03 -13.79 -5.63
C LEU A 7 -49.13 -13.27 -4.51
N ALA A 8 -48.56 -14.17 -3.72
CA ALA A 8 -47.45 -13.85 -2.84
C ALA A 8 -46.19 -13.71 -3.73
N GLY A 9 -45.81 -12.47 -4.03
CA GLY A 9 -44.51 -12.19 -4.63
C GLY A 9 -43.42 -12.47 -3.59
N ALA A 10 -42.74 -13.61 -3.72
CA ALA A 10 -41.53 -13.87 -2.97
C ALA A 10 -40.41 -12.97 -3.53
N ALA A 11 -40.07 -11.90 -2.81
CA ALA A 11 -38.81 -11.22 -3.02
C ALA A 11 -37.68 -12.18 -2.61
N ALA A 12 -36.99 -12.74 -3.60
CA ALA A 12 -35.75 -13.46 -3.34
C ALA A 12 -34.74 -12.47 -2.72
N PRO A 13 -34.04 -12.84 -1.64
CA PRO A 13 -32.96 -12.00 -1.14
C PRO A 13 -31.89 -11.95 -2.22
N ALA A 14 -31.46 -10.74 -2.59
CA ALA A 14 -30.27 -10.56 -3.39
C ALA A 14 -29.10 -11.16 -2.60
N LEU A 15 -28.65 -12.35 -3.01
CA LEU A 15 -27.38 -12.91 -2.56
C LEU A 15 -26.31 -11.88 -2.93
N ALA A 16 -25.76 -11.20 -1.93
CA ALA A 16 -24.57 -10.38 -2.11
C ALA A 16 -23.50 -11.29 -2.72
N THR A 17 -23.20 -11.10 -4.00
CA THR A 17 -22.05 -11.75 -4.62
C THR A 17 -20.84 -11.22 -3.86
N ALA A 18 -20.14 -12.09 -3.15
CA ALA A 18 -18.90 -11.71 -2.50
C ALA A 18 -18.00 -11.14 -3.60
N SER A 19 -17.53 -9.90 -3.44
CA SER A 19 -16.54 -9.33 -4.36
C SER A 19 -15.40 -10.34 -4.50
N PRO A 20 -14.96 -10.66 -5.74
CA PRO A 20 -13.96 -11.70 -5.94
C PRO A 20 -12.68 -11.32 -5.17
N LEU A 21 -12.24 -12.23 -4.29
CA LEU A 21 -11.00 -12.07 -3.55
C LEU A 21 -9.82 -12.18 -4.52
N ASN A 22 -9.11 -11.08 -4.73
CA ASN A 22 -7.90 -11.07 -5.54
C ASN A 22 -6.66 -11.35 -4.69
N TRP A 23 -5.79 -12.25 -5.14
CA TRP A 23 -4.57 -12.60 -4.40
C TRP A 23 -3.44 -13.10 -5.31
N ILE A 24 -2.22 -12.98 -4.82
CA ILE A 24 -0.98 -13.46 -5.46
C ILE A 24 -0.11 -14.04 -4.35
N ALA A 25 0.38 -15.27 -4.54
CA ALA A 25 1.33 -15.91 -3.64
C ALA A 25 2.67 -16.05 -4.36
N THR A 26 3.73 -15.51 -3.75
CA THR A 26 5.11 -15.68 -4.24
C THR A 26 5.94 -16.41 -3.19
N ASN A 27 6.97 -17.13 -3.62
CA ASN A 27 8.02 -17.55 -2.70
C ASN A 27 8.99 -16.39 -2.43
N ILE A 28 9.94 -16.59 -1.50
CA ILE A 28 10.93 -15.55 -1.19
C ILE A 28 11.82 -15.18 -2.37
N LYS A 29 11.92 -15.97 -3.44
CA LYS A 29 12.66 -15.61 -4.67
C LYS A 29 11.86 -14.68 -5.60
N GLY A 30 10.58 -14.45 -5.31
CA GLY A 30 9.67 -13.67 -6.16
C GLY A 30 9.00 -14.50 -7.25
N GLU A 31 9.14 -15.83 -7.22
CA GLU A 31 8.44 -16.72 -8.16
C GLU A 31 6.97 -16.84 -7.73
N VAL A 32 6.04 -16.63 -8.66
CA VAL A 32 4.60 -16.81 -8.39
C VAL A 32 4.29 -18.29 -8.28
N LEU A 33 3.81 -18.70 -7.10
CA LEU A 33 3.38 -20.08 -6.84
C LEU A 33 1.92 -20.28 -7.26
N SER A 34 1.09 -19.27 -7.02
CA SER A 34 -0.33 -19.29 -7.37
C SER A 34 -0.91 -17.87 -7.33
N ARG A 35 -2.04 -17.64 -8.03
CA ARG A 35 -2.74 -16.34 -8.06
C ARG A 35 -4.23 -16.51 -8.38
N ASN A 36 -5.04 -15.59 -7.88
CA ASN A 36 -6.42 -15.35 -8.30
C ASN A 36 -6.61 -13.85 -8.56
N TRP A 37 -5.76 -13.26 -9.40
CA TRP A 37 -5.88 -11.86 -9.80
C TRP A 37 -5.58 -11.80 -11.30
N PRO A 38 -6.61 -11.85 -12.17
CA PRO A 38 -6.40 -11.97 -13.62
C PRO A 38 -5.65 -10.78 -14.23
N GLN A 39 -5.86 -9.58 -13.69
CA GLN A 39 -5.21 -8.33 -14.09
C GLN A 39 -4.09 -7.93 -13.12
N CYS A 40 -3.27 -8.87 -12.65
CA CYS A 40 -2.24 -8.56 -11.66
C CYS A 40 -1.05 -7.76 -12.23
N GLU A 41 -0.98 -7.62 -13.54
CA GLU A 41 -0.01 -6.82 -14.28
C GLU A 41 -0.49 -5.37 -14.47
N ASP A 42 -1.80 -5.10 -14.33
CA ASP A 42 -2.35 -3.77 -14.50
C ASP A 42 -1.94 -2.84 -13.36
N LEU A 43 -1.74 -1.56 -13.70
CA LEU A 43 -1.38 -0.54 -12.72
C LEU A 43 -2.60 -0.21 -11.84
N VAL A 44 -2.48 -0.48 -10.54
CA VAL A 44 -3.49 -0.13 -9.54
C VAL A 44 -2.86 0.58 -8.36
N SER A 45 -3.64 1.42 -7.68
CA SER A 45 -3.15 2.11 -6.48
C SER A 45 -3.04 1.15 -5.31
N THR A 46 -1.82 0.81 -4.92
CA THR A 46 -1.53 -0.15 -3.84
C THR A 46 -1.50 0.49 -2.45
N GLY A 47 -1.87 1.78 -2.38
CA GLY A 47 -1.96 2.53 -1.14
C GLY A 47 -0.67 2.50 -0.32
N SER A 48 -0.82 2.31 0.98
CA SER A 48 0.29 2.36 1.94
C SER A 48 1.36 1.26 1.77
N LEU A 49 1.16 0.28 0.88
CA LEU A 49 2.15 -0.78 0.62
C LEU A 49 3.49 -0.25 0.10
N LEU A 50 3.54 1.00 -0.38
CA LEU A 50 4.76 1.60 -0.92
C LEU A 50 5.61 2.36 0.11
N LYS A 51 5.09 2.54 1.32
CA LYS A 51 5.78 3.22 2.44
C LYS A 51 7.15 2.61 2.78
N PRO A 52 7.35 1.27 2.80
CA PRO A 52 8.68 0.69 3.04
C PRO A 52 9.73 1.17 2.04
N PHE A 53 9.38 1.32 0.76
CA PHE A 53 10.31 1.78 -0.27
C PHE A 53 10.60 3.27 -0.16
N VAL A 54 9.63 4.08 0.29
CA VAL A 54 9.88 5.49 0.66
C VAL A 54 10.87 5.58 1.82
N ALA A 55 10.75 4.71 2.84
CA ALA A 55 11.68 4.67 3.96
C ALA A 55 13.11 4.30 3.54
N ILE A 56 13.27 3.26 2.70
CA ILE A 56 14.58 2.86 2.15
C ILE A 56 15.20 4.02 1.37
N SER A 57 14.42 4.67 0.51
CA SER A 57 14.87 5.81 -0.29
C SER A 57 15.32 7.00 0.57
N TYR A 58 14.61 7.25 1.67
CA TYR A 58 14.98 8.28 2.63
C TYR A 58 16.31 7.97 3.30
N LEU A 59 16.47 6.75 3.82
CA LEU A 59 17.69 6.30 4.50
C LEU A 59 18.90 6.17 3.57
N ALA A 60 18.70 5.98 2.27
CA ALA A 60 19.78 5.99 1.29
C ALA A 60 20.53 7.34 1.22
N THR A 61 19.92 8.42 1.72
CA THR A 61 20.50 9.78 1.67
C THR A 61 20.54 10.49 3.02
N HIS A 62 20.08 9.84 4.08
CA HIS A 62 20.00 10.39 5.43
C HIS A 62 20.62 9.42 6.44
N THR A 63 21.44 9.94 7.34
CA THR A 63 22.09 9.14 8.38
C THR A 63 21.15 8.78 9.54
N GLN A 64 20.01 9.47 9.68
CA GLN A 64 19.05 9.27 10.76
C GLN A 64 17.61 9.47 10.28
N ALA A 65 16.71 8.60 10.76
CA ALA A 65 15.27 8.79 10.60
C ALA A 65 14.72 9.68 11.73
N PRO A 66 13.73 10.55 11.45
CA PRO A 66 13.15 11.40 12.48
C PRO A 66 12.32 10.57 13.49
N VAL A 67 12.08 11.17 14.65
CA VAL A 67 11.03 10.76 15.59
C VAL A 67 10.02 11.90 15.66
N ILE A 68 8.74 11.61 15.50
CA ILE A 68 7.67 12.62 15.50
C ILE A 68 6.52 12.22 16.43
N VAL A 69 5.57 13.14 16.67
CA VAL A 69 4.32 12.86 17.38
C VAL A 69 3.16 12.93 16.39
N CYS A 70 2.42 11.83 16.26
CA CYS A 70 1.21 11.72 15.46
C CYS A 70 -0.01 12.11 16.30
N GLN A 71 -0.66 13.22 15.92
CA GLN A 71 -1.87 13.76 16.56
C GLN A 71 -3.17 13.31 15.86
N GLY A 72 -3.10 12.25 15.07
CA GLY A 72 -4.28 11.62 14.46
C GLY A 72 -4.86 12.39 13.28
N ALA A 73 -6.19 12.37 13.15
CA ALA A 73 -6.90 12.89 11.97
C ALA A 73 -6.62 14.38 11.71
N ARG A 74 -6.40 15.18 12.77
CA ARG A 74 -6.06 16.62 12.65
C ARG A 74 -4.75 16.87 11.89
N ALA A 75 -3.86 15.88 11.88
CA ALA A 75 -2.58 15.93 11.18
C ALA A 75 -2.58 15.10 9.87
N GLY A 76 -3.75 14.62 9.41
CA GLY A 76 -3.87 13.80 8.21
C GLY A 76 -3.59 12.31 8.42
N CYS A 77 -3.62 11.81 9.66
CA CYS A 77 -3.53 10.36 9.92
C CYS A 77 -4.88 9.66 9.72
N TRP A 78 -4.84 8.41 9.28
CA TRP A 78 -6.03 7.55 9.20
C TRP A 78 -6.55 7.15 10.60
N PHE A 79 -5.65 6.99 11.58
CA PHE A 79 -6.03 6.64 12.94
C PHE A 79 -6.41 7.92 13.70
N ALA A 80 -7.71 8.14 13.89
CA ALA A 80 -8.24 9.40 14.38
C ALA A 80 -7.66 9.88 15.74
N PRO A 81 -7.47 9.01 16.76
CA PRO A 81 -6.85 9.40 18.02
C PRO A 81 -5.37 9.77 17.91
N GLY A 82 -4.67 9.26 16.89
CA GLY A 82 -3.23 9.43 16.72
C GLY A 82 -2.40 8.29 17.30
N HIS A 83 -1.25 8.02 16.67
CA HIS A 83 -0.34 6.95 17.09
C HIS A 83 0.64 7.39 18.18
N GLY A 84 0.56 8.65 18.65
CA GLY A 84 1.51 9.19 19.63
C GLY A 84 2.93 9.32 19.06
N ARG A 85 3.95 9.04 19.86
CA ARG A 85 5.36 9.11 19.43
C ARG A 85 5.65 7.99 18.42
N GLN A 86 6.27 8.33 17.30
CA GLN A 86 6.58 7.42 16.20
C GLN A 86 8.04 7.62 15.75
N ASP A 87 8.85 6.58 15.90
CA ASP A 87 10.07 6.39 15.12
C ASP A 87 9.75 5.64 13.81
N LEU A 88 10.77 5.29 13.01
CA LEU A 88 10.55 4.62 11.73
C LEU A 88 9.90 3.23 11.88
N SER A 89 10.31 2.46 12.89
CA SER A 89 9.80 1.10 13.11
C SER A 89 8.34 1.14 13.53
N ALA A 90 8.00 1.97 14.52
CA ALA A 90 6.63 2.20 14.95
C ALA A 90 5.77 2.77 13.81
N ALA A 91 6.32 3.67 13.00
CA ALA A 91 5.61 4.24 11.86
C ALA A 91 5.30 3.20 10.78
N LEU A 92 6.21 2.28 10.48
CA LEU A 92 5.97 1.15 9.57
C LEU A 92 4.87 0.25 10.12
N ALA A 93 4.98 -0.17 11.39
CA ALA A 93 4.00 -1.04 12.03
C ALA A 93 2.59 -0.44 12.05
N ASN A 94 2.48 0.86 12.33
CA ASN A 94 1.20 1.58 12.38
C ASN A 94 0.79 2.20 11.03
N SER A 95 1.59 2.03 9.98
CA SER A 95 1.41 2.71 8.69
C SER A 95 1.10 4.22 8.85
N CYS A 96 1.82 4.91 9.74
CA CYS A 96 1.48 6.26 10.18
C CYS A 96 1.61 7.31 9.05
N ASN A 97 0.50 7.88 8.56
CA ASN A 97 0.55 8.85 7.46
C ASN A 97 1.38 10.08 7.81
N VAL A 98 1.25 10.62 9.03
CA VAL A 98 1.99 11.82 9.45
C VAL A 98 3.50 11.60 9.37
N TYR A 99 3.97 10.43 9.80
CA TYR A 99 5.39 10.07 9.73
C TYR A 99 5.84 9.96 8.28
N PHE A 100 5.08 9.23 7.47
CA PHE A 100 5.44 9.01 6.08
C PHE A 100 5.37 10.27 5.24
N LEU A 101 4.44 11.20 5.52
CA LEU A 101 4.45 12.54 4.92
C LEU A 101 5.71 13.31 5.30
N ARG A 102 6.17 13.22 6.55
CA ARG A 102 7.41 13.89 6.98
C ARG A 102 8.62 13.40 6.18
N ILE A 103 8.81 12.09 6.04
CA ILE A 103 9.98 11.57 5.30
C ILE A 103 9.81 11.68 3.78
N ALA A 104 8.59 11.55 3.24
CA ALA A 104 8.31 11.73 1.83
C ALA A 104 8.58 13.17 1.35
N ASN A 105 8.35 14.18 2.19
CA ASN A 105 8.72 15.56 1.88
C ASN A 105 10.25 15.79 1.86
N GLY A 106 11.01 14.96 2.57
CA GLY A 106 12.48 15.04 2.60
C GLY A 106 13.18 14.04 1.69
N VAL A 107 12.44 13.24 0.91
CA VAL A 107 13.06 12.17 0.12
C VAL A 107 13.82 12.73 -1.08
N ASN A 108 15.05 12.25 -1.28
CA ASN A 108 15.77 12.52 -2.52
C ASN A 108 15.12 11.75 -3.68
N ARG A 109 14.75 12.44 -4.76
CA ARG A 109 14.03 11.84 -5.89
C ARG A 109 14.86 10.84 -6.69
N ALA A 110 16.15 11.10 -6.87
CA ALA A 110 17.02 10.14 -7.56
C ALA A 110 17.18 8.86 -6.73
N ALA A 111 17.31 8.98 -5.40
CA ALA A 111 17.34 7.82 -4.51
C ALA A 111 16.02 7.03 -4.52
N LEU A 112 14.88 7.73 -4.61
CA LEU A 112 13.57 7.10 -4.78
C LEU A 112 13.51 6.31 -6.10
N ASP A 113 13.88 6.93 -7.22
CA ASP A 113 13.86 6.26 -8.53
C ASP A 113 14.77 5.01 -8.53
N MET A 114 15.99 5.13 -8.00
CA MET A 114 16.91 4.00 -7.86
C MET A 114 16.34 2.88 -6.98
N THR A 115 15.69 3.23 -5.87
CA THR A 115 15.02 2.25 -5.01
C THR A 115 13.91 1.54 -5.78
N CYS A 116 13.07 2.26 -6.51
CA CYS A 116 11.99 1.67 -7.30
C CYS A 116 12.53 0.65 -8.30
N LEU A 117 13.52 1.06 -9.09
CA LEU A 117 14.14 0.20 -10.10
C LEU A 117 14.78 -1.04 -9.48
N SER A 118 15.44 -0.90 -8.33
CA SER A 118 16.09 -2.01 -7.63
C SER A 118 15.09 -3.05 -7.10
N TYR A 119 13.85 -2.63 -6.83
CA TYR A 119 12.76 -3.49 -6.35
C TYR A 119 11.74 -3.86 -7.44
N GLY A 120 12.00 -3.52 -8.71
CA GLY A 120 11.09 -3.83 -9.83
C GLY A 120 9.80 -3.03 -9.82
N LEU A 121 9.77 -1.88 -9.14
CA LEU A 121 8.63 -0.96 -9.08
C LEU A 121 8.77 0.16 -10.11
N VAL A 122 7.64 0.70 -10.57
CA VAL A 122 7.59 1.86 -11.47
C VAL A 122 7.97 3.13 -10.69
N PRO A 123 8.98 3.91 -11.11
CA PRO A 123 9.33 5.17 -10.47
C PRO A 123 8.16 6.15 -10.37
N ALA A 124 8.16 6.96 -9.31
CA ALA A 124 7.13 7.98 -9.12
C ALA A 124 7.30 9.13 -10.13
N ALA A 125 6.19 9.65 -10.66
CA ALA A 125 6.29 10.84 -11.52
C ALA A 125 6.83 12.03 -10.72
N ARG A 126 7.73 12.82 -11.33
CA ARG A 126 8.42 13.94 -10.65
C ARG A 126 7.48 14.99 -10.07
N ALA A 127 6.31 15.18 -10.65
CA ALA A 127 5.31 16.15 -10.21
C ALA A 127 4.49 15.68 -8.99
N TRP A 128 4.62 14.43 -8.54
CA TRP A 128 3.80 13.89 -7.45
C TRP A 128 4.28 14.38 -6.08
N ASP A 129 3.32 14.83 -5.29
CA ASP A 129 3.54 15.32 -3.93
C ASP A 129 3.72 14.17 -2.92
N ALA A 130 4.07 14.52 -1.69
CA ALA A 130 4.31 13.56 -0.62
C ALA A 130 3.08 12.68 -0.31
N HIS A 131 1.85 13.21 -0.44
CA HIS A 131 0.62 12.44 -0.21
C HIS A 131 0.54 11.26 -1.18
N ARG A 132 0.79 11.52 -2.46
CA ARG A 132 0.72 10.48 -3.48
C ARG A 132 1.80 9.41 -3.30
N LEU A 133 3.02 9.79 -2.90
CA LEU A 133 4.12 8.83 -2.66
C LEU A 133 3.82 7.84 -1.53
N ILE A 134 3.02 8.25 -0.54
CA ILE A 134 2.69 7.40 0.61
C ILE A 134 1.36 6.65 0.42
N GLY A 135 0.80 6.72 -0.79
CA GLY A 135 -0.41 6.01 -1.17
C GLY A 135 -1.71 6.67 -0.73
N LEU A 136 -1.72 7.99 -0.52
CA LEU A 136 -2.95 8.77 -0.33
C LEU A 136 -3.46 9.33 -1.67
N SER A 137 -4.71 9.81 -1.68
CA SER A 137 -5.41 10.28 -2.89
C SER A 137 -5.47 9.18 -3.97
N GLU A 138 -5.27 9.51 -5.25
CA GLU A 138 -5.12 8.54 -6.34
C GLU A 138 -3.94 7.60 -6.15
N GLY A 139 -3.05 7.85 -5.18
CA GLY A 139 -1.93 7.00 -4.83
C GLY A 139 -0.86 6.87 -5.91
N TRP A 140 0.09 6.00 -5.63
CA TRP A 140 1.17 5.66 -6.56
C TRP A 140 0.86 4.27 -7.12
N PRO A 141 0.43 4.18 -8.39
CA PRO A 141 -0.02 2.93 -8.96
C PRO A 141 1.16 2.02 -9.30
N GLN A 142 0.99 0.74 -9.02
CA GLN A 142 1.92 -0.33 -9.30
C GLN A 142 1.17 -1.55 -9.78
N SER A 143 1.87 -2.44 -10.49
CA SER A 143 1.36 -3.78 -10.74
C SER A 143 1.29 -4.56 -9.41
N PRO A 144 0.16 -5.22 -9.09
CA PRO A 144 0.05 -6.12 -7.94
C PRO A 144 1.15 -7.20 -7.88
N ILE A 145 1.51 -7.82 -9.01
CA ILE A 145 2.59 -8.82 -9.04
C ILE A 145 3.95 -8.18 -8.73
N ALA A 146 4.22 -6.97 -9.24
CA ALA A 146 5.45 -6.25 -8.95
C ALA A 146 5.57 -5.91 -7.45
N VAL A 147 4.47 -5.49 -6.81
CA VAL A 147 4.48 -5.24 -5.36
C VAL A 147 4.73 -6.53 -4.57
N ALA A 148 4.09 -7.64 -4.91
CA ALA A 148 4.35 -8.93 -4.25
C ALA A 148 5.84 -9.34 -4.37
N GLN A 149 6.43 -9.18 -5.55
CA GLN A 149 7.83 -9.49 -5.82
C GLN A 149 8.78 -8.53 -5.10
N ALA A 150 8.43 -7.24 -5.00
CA ALA A 150 9.20 -6.25 -4.26
C ALA A 150 9.26 -6.58 -2.76
N PHE A 151 8.15 -7.05 -2.18
CA PHE A 151 8.14 -7.54 -0.80
C PHE A 151 8.95 -8.83 -0.63
N ALA A 152 8.90 -9.76 -1.58
CA ALA A 152 9.79 -10.94 -1.55
C ALA A 152 11.27 -10.52 -1.57
N ALA A 153 11.64 -9.51 -2.36
CA ALA A 153 12.98 -8.96 -2.40
C ALA A 153 13.38 -8.28 -1.08
N LEU A 154 12.48 -7.55 -0.42
CA LEU A 154 12.72 -7.00 0.91
C LEU A 154 13.08 -8.10 1.92
N THR A 155 12.34 -9.21 1.90
CA THR A 155 12.60 -10.34 2.79
C THR A 155 13.97 -10.96 2.54
N ARG A 156 14.37 -11.17 1.28
CA ARG A 156 15.71 -11.70 0.96
C ARG A 156 16.82 -10.79 1.44
N ASN A 157 16.72 -9.49 1.14
CA ASN A 157 17.76 -8.54 1.53
C ASN A 157 17.90 -8.41 3.05
N ALA A 158 16.84 -8.70 3.82
CA ALA A 158 16.88 -8.73 5.28
C ALA A 158 17.51 -10.03 5.84
N THR A 159 17.50 -11.13 5.09
CA THR A 159 18.11 -12.41 5.52
C THR A 159 19.57 -12.54 5.11
N ASP A 160 20.01 -11.78 4.10
CA ASP A 160 21.38 -11.79 3.59
C ASP A 160 22.30 -10.78 4.32
N ALA A 161 21.75 -9.96 5.22
CA ALA A 161 22.45 -8.94 6.02
C ALA A 161 22.78 -9.43 7.43
#